data_AF-A0A8T0RUL4-F1
#
_entry.id   AF-A0A8T0RUL4-F1
#
_cell.length_a   1.000
_cell.length_b   1.000
_cell.length_c   1.000
_cell.angle_alpha   90.00
_cell.angle_beta   90.00
_cell.angle_gamma   90.00
#
_symmetry.space_group_name_H-M   'P 1'
#
loop_
_entity.id
_entity.type
_entity.pdbx_description
1 polymer ?
#
loop_
_entity_poly.entity_id
_entity_poly.type
_entity_poly.pdbx_seq_one_letter_code
_entity_poly.pdbx_strand_id
1 'polypeptide(L)'
;MWPGLIRKAKEGGLNTIETYVFWNGHEPRRRQYNFEGNYDIVRFFKEIQHAGMYAILRIGPYICGEWNYGGLPAWLRNIPGMQFRLHNDPFEIENEYGNIMGELNNNQSASQYIHWCADMANKQKVGVPWIMCQQNHHVPHNVINTCNGFYCHDWLPNRTGIPKIWTENWTGWFKAWDKPDFHRSAEDIA
;
A
#
# COMPACT_ATOMS: atom_id res chain seq x y z
N MET A 1 2.27 -21.80 -7.84
CA MET A 1 3.22 -21.13 -6.92
C MET A 1 2.52 -20.63 -5.66
N TRP A 2 1.47 -19.80 -5.75
CA TRP A 2 0.82 -19.19 -4.57
C TRP A 2 0.47 -20.14 -3.42
N PRO A 3 -0.18 -21.30 -3.63
CA PRO A 3 -0.50 -22.18 -2.49
C PRO A 3 0.74 -22.67 -1.74
N GLY A 4 1.85 -22.87 -2.46
CA GLY A 4 3.13 -23.25 -1.85
C GLY A 4 3.76 -22.12 -1.03
N LEU A 5 3.69 -20.88 -1.50
CA LEU A 5 4.22 -19.71 -0.78
C LEU A 5 3.37 -19.38 0.46
N ILE A 6 2.05 -19.40 0.32
CA ILE A 6 1.11 -19.14 1.43
C ILE A 6 1.29 -20.20 2.53
N ARG A 7 1.44 -21.47 2.16
CA ARG A 7 1.74 -22.53 3.13
C ARG A 7 3.06 -22.30 3.87
N LYS A 8 4.14 -21.96 3.16
CA LYS A 8 5.44 -21.64 3.79
C LYS A 8 5.32 -20.45 4.75
N ALA A 9 4.58 -19.41 4.37
CA ALA A 9 4.30 -18.27 5.23
C ALA A 9 3.59 -18.71 6.53
N LYS A 10 2.56 -19.56 6.41
CA LYS A 10 1.84 -20.13 7.56
C LYS A 10 2.74 -21.00 8.45
N GLU A 11 3.52 -21.89 7.86
CA GLU A 11 4.49 -22.75 8.57
C GLU A 11 5.58 -21.92 9.27
N GLY A 12 5.95 -20.77 8.70
CA GLY A 12 6.85 -19.78 9.31
C GLY A 12 6.22 -18.93 10.41
N GLY A 13 4.95 -19.17 10.78
CA GLY A 13 4.27 -18.49 11.89
C GLY A 13 3.50 -17.24 11.52
N LEU A 14 3.37 -16.90 10.23
CA LEU A 14 2.52 -15.79 9.80
C LEU A 14 1.03 -16.16 9.93
N ASN A 15 0.21 -15.18 10.33
CA ASN A 15 -1.25 -15.31 10.39
C ASN A 15 -1.98 -14.52 9.28
N THR A 16 -1.26 -13.64 8.59
CA THR A 16 -1.80 -12.66 7.64
C THR A 16 -0.88 -12.54 6.43
N ILE A 17 -1.44 -12.44 5.23
CA ILE A 17 -0.72 -12.10 4.00
C ILE A 17 -1.07 -10.68 3.59
N GLU A 18 -0.06 -9.82 3.45
CA GLU A 18 -0.23 -8.46 2.92
C GLU A 18 0.12 -8.41 1.42
N THR A 19 -0.66 -7.66 0.63
CA THR A 19 -0.33 -7.44 -0.79
C THR A 19 -0.84 -6.10 -1.30
N TYR A 20 -0.18 -5.59 -2.35
CA TYR A 20 -0.62 -4.43 -3.11
C TYR A 20 -1.58 -4.81 -4.26
N VAL A 21 -2.36 -3.84 -4.76
CA VAL A 21 -3.06 -3.94 -6.05
C VAL A 21 -2.28 -3.20 -7.13
N PHE A 22 -1.92 -3.90 -8.20
CA PHE A 22 -1.10 -3.35 -9.28
C PHE A 22 -2.00 -2.85 -10.43
N TRP A 23 -2.54 -1.63 -10.30
CA TRP A 23 -3.52 -1.09 -11.26
C TRP A 23 -3.02 -1.16 -12.71
N ASN A 24 -1.78 -0.78 -12.99
CA ASN A 24 -1.23 -0.83 -14.35
C ASN A 24 -1.27 -2.23 -15.01
N GLY A 25 -1.21 -3.30 -14.22
CA GLY A 25 -1.39 -4.67 -14.71
C GLY A 25 -2.85 -5.06 -14.86
N HIS A 26 -3.72 -4.55 -13.99
CA HIS A 26 -5.16 -4.78 -14.04
C HIS A 26 -5.88 -3.93 -15.09
N GLU A 27 -5.32 -2.81 -15.53
CA GLU A 27 -5.88 -1.96 -16.59
C GLU A 27 -4.77 -1.47 -17.54
N PRO A 28 -4.14 -2.39 -18.31
CA PRO A 28 -3.01 -2.07 -19.19
C PRO A 28 -3.40 -1.09 -20.30
N ARG A 29 -4.69 -1.07 -20.68
CA ARG A 29 -5.30 -0.07 -21.57
C ARG A 29 -6.54 0.47 -20.88
N ARG A 30 -6.80 1.76 -21.05
CA ARG A 30 -7.94 2.44 -20.44
C ARG A 30 -9.25 1.68 -20.73
N ARG A 31 -9.96 1.33 -19.66
CA ARG A 31 -11.21 0.55 -19.59
C ARG A 31 -11.13 -0.88 -20.12
N GLN A 32 -9.92 -1.45 -20.22
CA GLN A 32 -9.71 -2.85 -20.57
C GLN A 32 -9.03 -3.54 -19.40
N TYR A 33 -9.79 -4.38 -18.70
CA TYR A 33 -9.34 -4.97 -17.44
C TYR A 33 -8.75 -6.36 -17.63
N ASN A 34 -7.73 -6.68 -16.82
CA ASN A 34 -7.12 -7.99 -16.74
C ASN A 34 -7.15 -8.51 -15.29
N PHE A 35 -7.90 -9.57 -15.07
CA PHE A 35 -7.97 -10.32 -13.82
C PHE A 35 -7.72 -11.82 -14.05
N GLU A 36 -6.91 -12.14 -15.07
CA GLU A 36 -6.61 -13.51 -15.45
C GLU A 36 -5.19 -13.91 -15.02
N GLY A 37 -4.94 -15.22 -14.93
CA GLY A 37 -3.62 -15.77 -14.65
C GLY A 37 -3.03 -15.24 -13.35
N ASN A 38 -1.84 -14.61 -13.44
CA ASN A 38 -1.16 -14.02 -12.28
C ASN A 38 -1.84 -12.74 -11.76
N TYR A 39 -2.78 -12.16 -12.51
CA TYR A 39 -3.59 -11.00 -12.10
C TYR A 39 -4.97 -11.40 -11.56
N ASP A 40 -5.24 -12.69 -11.39
CA ASP A 40 -6.46 -13.16 -10.72
C ASP A 40 -6.38 -12.95 -9.20
N ILE A 41 -6.63 -11.72 -8.79
CA ILE A 41 -6.56 -11.29 -7.40
C ILE A 41 -7.62 -11.98 -6.53
N VAL A 42 -8.79 -12.26 -7.09
CA VAL A 42 -9.88 -12.95 -6.38
C VAL A 42 -9.46 -14.37 -6.05
N ARG A 43 -8.87 -15.09 -7.02
CA ARG A 43 -8.30 -16.41 -6.76
C ARG A 43 -7.20 -16.34 -5.71
N PHE A 44 -6.29 -15.37 -5.79
CA PHE A 44 -5.23 -15.22 -4.78
C PHE A 44 -5.78 -15.11 -3.36
N PHE A 45 -6.80 -14.26 -3.14
CA PHE A 45 -7.46 -14.15 -1.82
C PHE A 45 -8.21 -15.42 -1.40
N LYS A 46 -8.82 -16.14 -2.34
CA LYS A 46 -9.41 -17.45 -2.05
C LYS A 46 -8.37 -18.47 -1.60
N GLU A 47 -7.17 -18.46 -2.19
CA GLU A 47 -6.07 -19.34 -1.74
C GLU A 47 -5.59 -18.96 -0.32
N ILE A 48 -5.51 -17.67 0.02
CA ILE A 48 -5.20 -17.21 1.39
C ILE A 48 -6.27 -17.70 2.37
N GLN A 49 -7.54 -17.54 2.00
CA GLN A 49 -8.68 -18.01 2.79
C GLN A 49 -8.67 -19.53 2.98
N HIS A 50 -8.40 -20.30 1.92
CA HIS A 50 -8.29 -21.77 1.99
C HIS A 50 -7.17 -22.22 2.93
N ALA A 51 -6.08 -21.46 2.99
CA ALA A 51 -5.01 -21.70 3.95
C ALA A 51 -5.39 -21.29 5.40
N GLY A 52 -6.56 -20.69 5.62
CA GLY A 52 -7.02 -20.23 6.93
C GLY A 52 -6.21 -19.06 7.47
N MET A 53 -5.71 -18.19 6.57
CA MET A 53 -4.97 -16.98 6.92
C MET A 53 -5.82 -15.74 6.65
N TYR A 54 -5.53 -14.64 7.34
CA TYR A 54 -6.10 -13.32 7.04
C TYR A 54 -5.35 -12.66 5.89
N ALA A 55 -5.90 -11.55 5.40
CA ALA A 55 -5.21 -10.75 4.41
C ALA A 55 -5.35 -9.25 4.66
N ILE A 56 -4.30 -8.50 4.35
CA ILE A 56 -4.30 -7.04 4.28
C ILE A 56 -4.15 -6.66 2.81
N LEU A 57 -5.11 -5.87 2.31
CA LEU A 57 -5.11 -5.42 0.92
C LEU A 57 -4.77 -3.93 0.85
N ARG A 58 -3.60 -3.63 0.30
CA ARG A 58 -3.12 -2.26 0.06
C ARG A 58 -3.45 -1.85 -1.36
N ILE A 59 -4.64 -1.28 -1.53
CA ILE A 59 -5.22 -1.00 -2.85
C ILE A 59 -4.40 0.04 -3.64
N GLY A 60 -3.69 0.94 -2.97
CA GLY A 60 -3.00 2.04 -3.63
C GLY A 60 -3.96 3.14 -4.08
N PRO A 61 -3.75 3.73 -5.28
CA PRO A 61 -3.45 3.08 -6.54
C PRO A 61 -1.98 3.30 -6.93
N TYR A 62 -1.38 4.35 -6.38
CA TYR A 62 0.05 4.46 -6.21
C TYR A 62 0.43 3.54 -5.05
N ILE A 63 1.39 2.67 -5.28
CA ILE A 63 1.84 1.65 -4.31
C ILE A 63 3.33 1.71 -4.06
N CYS A 64 4.05 2.60 -4.75
CA CYS A 64 5.51 2.55 -4.83
C CYS A 64 5.98 1.14 -5.26
N GLY A 65 6.43 0.34 -4.30
CA GLY A 65 6.65 -1.11 -4.41
C GLY A 65 7.74 -1.50 -5.39
N GLU A 66 8.65 -0.57 -5.70
CA GLU A 66 9.69 -0.72 -6.74
C GLU A 66 9.11 -1.22 -8.07
N TRP A 67 7.84 -0.88 -8.32
CA TRP A 67 7.07 -1.36 -9.44
C TRP A 67 6.99 -0.31 -10.53
N ASN A 68 6.85 -0.76 -11.78
CA ASN A 68 6.79 0.12 -12.93
C ASN A 68 5.76 1.24 -12.71
N TYR A 69 6.22 2.49 -12.79
CA TYR A 69 5.42 3.70 -12.59
C TYR A 69 4.62 3.73 -11.27
N GLY A 70 5.12 3.08 -10.21
CA GLY A 70 4.50 3.04 -8.89
C GLY A 70 3.12 2.37 -8.87
N GLY A 71 2.82 1.51 -9.84
CA GLY A 71 1.51 0.87 -10.01
C GLY A 71 0.52 1.63 -10.91
N LEU A 72 0.84 2.86 -11.32
CA LEU A 72 -0.06 3.68 -12.13
C LEU A 72 -0.04 3.27 -13.61
N PRO A 73 -1.19 3.15 -14.29
CA PRO A 73 -1.22 2.91 -15.73
C PRO A 73 -0.58 4.05 -16.53
N ALA A 74 0.29 3.71 -17.48
CA ALA A 74 1.02 4.70 -18.29
C ALA A 74 0.08 5.61 -19.12
N TRP A 75 -1.12 5.15 -19.45
CA TRP A 75 -2.11 5.94 -20.20
C TRP A 75 -2.71 7.09 -19.36
N LEU A 76 -2.62 7.06 -18.03
CA LEU A 76 -3.14 8.14 -17.17
C LEU A 76 -2.49 9.48 -17.50
N ARG A 77 -1.18 9.49 -17.79
CA ARG A 77 -0.41 10.71 -18.09
C ARG A 77 -0.92 11.47 -19.32
N ASN A 78 -1.66 10.78 -20.19
CA ASN A 78 -2.19 11.35 -21.43
C ASN A 78 -3.60 11.93 -21.25
N ILE A 79 -4.17 11.88 -20.03
CA ILE A 79 -5.44 12.54 -19.74
C ILE A 79 -5.19 14.05 -19.62
N PRO A 80 -5.91 14.90 -20.38
CA PRO A 80 -5.77 16.34 -20.28
C PRO A 80 -5.98 16.84 -18.84
N GLY A 81 -5.04 17.65 -18.33
CA GLY A 81 -5.09 18.19 -16.97
C GLY A 81 -4.64 17.22 -15.86
N MET A 82 -4.13 16.02 -16.19
CA MET A 82 -3.68 15.06 -15.19
C MET A 82 -2.51 15.58 -14.36
N GLN A 83 -2.64 15.50 -13.04
CA GLN A 83 -1.56 15.69 -12.08
C GLN A 83 -1.52 14.45 -11.17
N PHE A 84 -0.33 13.92 -10.88
CA PHE A 84 -0.24 12.72 -10.03
C PHE A 84 -0.08 13.12 -8.58
N ARG A 85 -0.80 12.44 -7.68
CA ARG A 85 -0.64 12.55 -6.21
C ARG A 85 -0.86 13.96 -5.66
N LEU A 86 -1.76 14.71 -6.28
CA LEU A 86 -2.20 16.05 -5.90
C LEU A 86 -3.74 16.11 -6.04
N HIS A 87 -4.39 17.06 -5.37
CA HIS A 87 -5.83 17.29 -5.55
C HIS A 87 -6.14 17.68 -7.00
N ASN A 88 -6.82 16.80 -7.74
CA ASN A 88 -7.28 17.07 -9.10
C ASN A 88 -8.53 16.24 -9.41
N ASP A 89 -9.50 16.83 -10.12
CA ASP A 89 -10.78 16.16 -10.48
C ASP A 89 -10.61 14.77 -11.13
N PRO A 90 -9.52 14.47 -11.88
CA PRO A 90 -9.30 13.15 -12.48
C PRO A 90 -8.74 11.99 -11.61
N PHE A 91 -8.00 12.21 -10.51
CA PHE A 91 -7.23 11.13 -9.86
C PHE A 91 -6.92 11.34 -8.36
N GLU A 92 -7.43 10.48 -7.47
CA GLU A 92 -7.18 10.62 -6.03
C GLU A 92 -7.29 9.27 -5.27
N ILE A 93 -6.22 8.56 -4.87
CA ILE A 93 -6.10 7.56 -3.75
C ILE A 93 -4.56 7.38 -3.46
N GLU A 94 -4.09 6.85 -2.31
CA GLU A 94 -2.66 6.95 -1.89
C GLU A 94 -1.93 5.77 -1.18
N ASN A 95 -0.59 5.86 -1.14
CA ASN A 95 0.38 5.07 -0.33
C ASN A 95 1.58 5.95 0.09
N GLU A 96 1.98 5.92 1.37
CA GLU A 96 3.08 6.73 1.94
C GLU A 96 3.03 8.24 1.61
N TYR A 97 1.82 8.80 1.54
CA TYR A 97 1.64 10.19 1.13
C TYR A 97 2.23 11.21 2.12
N GLY A 98 2.40 10.84 3.38
CA GLY A 98 3.01 11.70 4.40
C GLY A 98 4.39 12.23 4.01
N ASN A 99 5.18 11.45 3.26
CA ASN A 99 6.48 11.90 2.75
C ASN A 99 6.32 13.07 1.75
N ILE A 100 5.34 12.97 0.85
CA ILE A 100 5.03 14.03 -0.12
C ILE A 100 4.40 15.24 0.58
N MET A 101 3.51 15.03 1.56
CA MET A 101 2.94 16.12 2.34
C MET A 101 4.02 16.95 3.03
N GLY A 102 5.05 16.30 3.59
CA GLY A 102 6.21 16.97 4.16
C GLY A 102 6.91 17.89 3.16
N GLU A 103 7.15 17.42 1.94
CA GLU A 103 7.73 18.22 0.84
C GLU A 103 6.84 19.39 0.41
N LEU A 104 5.52 19.24 0.54
CA LEU A 104 4.52 20.27 0.24
C LEU A 104 4.24 21.22 1.42
N ASN A 105 5.10 21.23 2.45
CA ASN A 105 4.94 22.02 3.69
C ASN A 105 3.61 21.76 4.41
N ASN A 106 3.06 20.54 4.31
CA ASN A 106 1.75 20.17 4.86
C ASN A 106 0.64 21.16 4.47
N ASN A 107 0.68 21.69 3.25
CA ASN A 107 -0.26 22.71 2.82
C ASN A 107 -1.72 22.19 2.79
N GLN A 108 -2.67 23.11 2.75
CA GLN A 108 -4.10 22.80 2.84
C GLN A 108 -4.59 21.88 1.71
N SER A 109 -4.03 21.98 0.50
CA SER A 109 -4.42 21.13 -0.64
C SER A 109 -4.03 19.67 -0.43
N ALA A 110 -2.84 19.40 0.13
CA ALA A 110 -2.38 18.06 0.45
C ALA A 110 -3.21 17.43 1.59
N SER A 111 -3.65 18.25 2.55
CA SER A 111 -4.57 17.83 3.61
C SER A 111 -5.98 17.53 3.09
N GLN A 112 -6.50 18.33 2.15
CA GLN A 112 -7.80 18.08 1.52
C GLN A 112 -7.78 16.77 0.72
N TYR A 113 -6.71 16.53 -0.03
CA TYR A 113 -6.50 15.31 -0.79
C TYR A 113 -6.52 14.06 0.10
N ILE A 114 -5.83 14.09 1.25
CA ILE A 114 -5.78 12.92 2.13
C ILE A 114 -7.12 12.62 2.81
N HIS A 115 -7.88 13.67 3.15
CA HIS A 115 -9.24 13.52 3.69
C HIS A 115 -10.19 12.99 2.64
N TRP A 116 -10.12 13.48 1.40
CA TRP A 116 -10.92 12.95 0.30
C TRP A 116 -10.63 11.46 0.08
N CYS A 117 -9.35 11.05 0.09
CA CYS A 117 -8.96 9.66 -0.13
C CYS A 117 -9.58 8.74 0.93
N ALA A 118 -9.50 9.15 2.20
CA ALA A 118 -10.15 8.42 3.28
C ALA A 118 -11.68 8.43 3.14
N ASP A 119 -12.31 9.56 2.84
CA ASP A 119 -13.76 9.64 2.70
C ASP A 119 -14.27 8.75 1.56
N MET A 120 -13.58 8.73 0.43
CA MET A 120 -13.89 7.85 -0.70
C MET A 120 -13.77 6.38 -0.28
N ALA A 121 -12.67 5.99 0.37
CA ALA A 121 -12.47 4.63 0.86
C ALA A 121 -13.57 4.21 1.87
N ASN A 122 -13.93 5.10 2.79
CA ASN A 122 -14.98 4.84 3.78
C ASN A 122 -16.39 4.75 3.16
N LYS A 123 -16.67 5.51 2.10
CA LYS A 123 -17.94 5.42 1.35
C LYS A 123 -18.17 4.06 0.70
N GLN A 124 -17.13 3.26 0.48
CA GLN A 124 -17.26 1.89 -0.03
C GLN A 124 -17.90 0.93 1.00
N LYS A 125 -17.94 1.29 2.29
CA LYS A 125 -18.58 0.52 3.37
C LYS A 125 -18.15 -0.96 3.40
N VAL A 126 -16.85 -1.20 3.23
CA VAL A 126 -16.26 -2.55 3.15
C VAL A 126 -16.35 -3.37 4.44
N GLY A 127 -16.73 -2.77 5.57
CA GLY A 127 -16.97 -3.47 6.85
C GLY A 127 -15.70 -3.83 7.62
N VAL A 128 -14.52 -3.40 7.16
CA VAL A 128 -13.21 -3.61 7.81
C VAL A 128 -12.45 -2.27 7.93
N PRO A 129 -11.49 -2.15 8.87
CA PRO A 129 -10.73 -0.91 9.06
C PRO A 129 -9.88 -0.52 7.85
N TRP A 130 -9.67 0.79 7.67
CA TRP A 130 -8.71 1.34 6.71
C TRP A 130 -7.40 1.72 7.39
N ILE A 131 -6.28 1.51 6.68
CA ILE A 131 -4.94 1.87 7.14
C ILE A 131 -4.26 2.83 6.16
N MET A 132 -3.37 3.69 6.67
CA MET A 132 -2.48 4.54 5.86
C MET A 132 -1.07 4.55 6.44
N CYS A 133 -0.12 4.10 5.65
CA CYS A 133 1.28 4.02 6.04
C CYS A 133 2.01 5.35 5.94
N GLN A 134 2.92 5.59 6.90
CA GLN A 134 3.72 6.80 7.04
C GLN A 134 2.92 8.12 7.03
N GLN A 135 1.62 8.05 7.31
CA GLN A 135 0.76 9.22 7.42
C GLN A 135 0.72 9.69 8.88
N ASN A 136 1.62 10.59 9.28
CA ASN A 136 1.68 11.04 10.68
C ASN A 136 0.91 12.36 10.92
N HIS A 137 0.70 13.15 9.87
CA HIS A 137 -0.02 14.42 9.92
C HIS A 137 -1.38 14.31 9.23
N HIS A 138 -2.37 15.07 9.70
CA HIS A 138 -3.70 15.18 9.08
C HIS A 138 -4.39 13.82 8.82
N VAL A 139 -4.18 12.83 9.69
CA VAL A 139 -4.79 11.49 9.54
C VAL A 139 -6.29 11.57 9.79
N PRO A 140 -7.12 11.14 8.82
CA PRO A 140 -8.57 11.11 8.99
C PRO A 140 -9.01 10.21 10.16
N HIS A 141 -10.03 10.62 10.91
CA HIS A 141 -10.44 10.00 12.20
C HIS A 141 -10.77 8.50 12.13
N ASN A 142 -11.16 8.02 10.96
CA ASN A 142 -11.59 6.64 10.67
C ASN A 142 -10.50 5.78 10.00
N VAL A 143 -9.27 6.29 9.93
CA VAL A 143 -8.12 5.59 9.34
C VAL A 143 -7.05 5.37 10.41
N ILE A 144 -6.49 4.17 10.47
CA ILE A 144 -5.36 3.84 11.35
C ILE A 144 -4.07 4.20 10.62
N ASN A 145 -3.24 5.09 11.19
CA ASN A 145 -1.92 5.32 10.62
C ASN A 145 -0.95 4.20 11.03
N THR A 146 0.00 3.88 10.16
CA THR A 146 0.97 2.79 10.38
C THR A 146 2.40 3.23 10.08
N CYS A 147 3.37 2.49 10.58
CA CYS A 147 4.79 2.75 10.38
C CYS A 147 5.40 1.82 9.33
N ASN A 148 6.38 2.32 8.58
CA ASN A 148 7.24 1.56 7.67
C ASN A 148 8.69 1.92 7.98
N GLY A 149 9.60 0.96 7.89
CA GLY A 149 11.02 1.20 8.11
C GLY A 149 11.78 -0.06 8.50
N PHE A 150 13.07 0.10 8.80
CA PHE A 150 13.87 -0.92 9.48
C PHE A 150 13.49 -1.06 10.95
N TYR A 151 13.07 0.03 11.58
CA TYR A 151 12.72 0.08 13.00
C TYR A 151 11.50 0.98 13.21
N CYS A 152 10.50 0.46 13.93
CA CYS A 152 9.31 1.20 14.35
C CYS A 152 9.06 1.11 15.87
N HIS A 153 10.07 0.72 16.66
CA HIS A 153 9.92 0.50 18.11
C HIS A 153 9.60 1.80 18.87
N ASP A 154 10.18 2.94 18.48
CA ASP A 154 9.89 4.24 19.08
C ASP A 154 8.70 4.97 18.46
N TRP A 155 8.23 4.52 17.29
CA TRP A 155 7.09 5.14 16.63
C TRP A 155 5.79 4.87 17.41
N LEU A 156 4.95 5.89 17.55
CA LEU A 156 3.62 5.78 18.15
C LEU A 156 2.57 6.27 17.15
N PRO A 157 1.37 5.65 17.13
CA PRO A 157 0.26 6.18 16.35
C PRO A 157 -0.11 7.59 16.83
N ASN A 158 -0.66 8.40 15.94
CA ASN A 158 -0.86 9.83 16.21
C ASN A 158 -2.12 10.15 17.01
N ARG A 159 -2.89 9.12 17.40
CA ARG A 159 -4.10 9.24 18.23
C ARG A 159 -4.11 8.14 19.30
N THR A 160 -4.77 8.44 20.41
CA THR A 160 -5.05 7.44 21.45
C THR A 160 -6.14 6.47 20.99
N GLY A 161 -6.10 5.23 21.49
CA GLY A 161 -7.13 4.23 21.21
C GLY A 161 -7.05 3.54 19.83
N ILE A 162 -6.04 3.84 19.02
CA ILE A 162 -5.74 3.08 17.79
C ILE A 162 -4.52 2.18 18.00
N PRO A 163 -4.48 0.99 17.35
CA PRO A 163 -3.37 0.06 17.52
C PRO A 163 -2.09 0.58 16.87
N LYS A 164 -0.95 0.20 17.45
CA LYS A 164 0.37 0.37 16.82
C LYS A 164 0.58 -0.75 15.80
N ILE A 165 0.73 -0.39 14.52
CA ILE A 165 0.91 -1.34 13.42
C ILE A 165 2.16 -0.93 12.61
N TRP A 166 3.02 -1.91 12.35
CA TRP A 166 4.18 -1.81 11.47
C TRP A 166 3.86 -2.55 10.18
N THR A 167 3.52 -1.82 9.12
CA THR A 167 3.08 -2.40 7.84
C THR A 167 4.23 -2.91 7.00
N GLU A 168 5.39 -2.24 7.03
CA GLU A 168 6.58 -2.70 6.30
C GLU A 168 7.81 -2.79 7.21
N ASN A 169 8.04 -3.98 7.76
CA ASN A 169 9.33 -4.34 8.34
C ASN A 169 10.28 -4.71 7.21
N TRP A 170 11.13 -3.78 6.80
CA TRP A 170 12.02 -4.00 5.66
C TRP A 170 13.03 -5.10 5.96
N THR A 171 12.82 -6.29 5.40
CA THR A 171 13.67 -7.49 5.63
C THR A 171 15.01 -7.45 4.90
N GLY A 172 15.31 -6.35 4.21
CA GLY A 172 16.44 -6.18 3.29
C GLY A 172 16.19 -4.96 2.40
N TRP A 173 16.81 -4.94 1.22
CA TRP A 173 16.58 -3.89 0.22
C TRP A 173 16.49 -4.49 -1.18
N PHE A 174 15.82 -3.80 -2.09
CA PHE A 174 15.71 -4.23 -3.49
C PHE A 174 17.06 -4.16 -4.21
N LYS A 175 17.25 -5.04 -5.20
CA LYS A 175 18.41 -4.99 -6.09
C LYS A 175 18.19 -3.98 -7.19
N ALA A 176 19.20 -3.15 -7.45
CA ALA A 176 19.24 -2.24 -8.59
C ALA A 176 20.39 -2.61 -9.53
N TRP A 177 20.23 -2.30 -10.82
CA TRP A 177 21.27 -2.53 -11.81
C TRP A 177 22.57 -1.85 -11.39
N ASP A 178 23.67 -2.60 -11.48
CA ASP A 178 25.01 -2.15 -11.13
C ASP A 178 25.16 -1.63 -9.69
N LYS A 179 24.24 -2.02 -8.79
CA LYS A 179 24.33 -1.75 -7.35
C LYS A 179 24.69 -3.00 -6.57
N PRO A 180 25.37 -2.85 -5.41
CA PRO A 180 25.63 -3.97 -4.52
C PRO A 180 24.35 -4.63 -4.02
N ASP A 181 24.44 -5.92 -3.71
CA ASP A 181 23.37 -6.64 -3.03
C ASP A 181 23.38 -6.25 -1.55
N PHE A 182 22.30 -5.64 -1.09
CA PHE A 182 22.13 -5.26 0.31
C PHE A 182 21.41 -6.39 1.06
N HIS A 183 21.94 -6.73 2.24
CA HIS A 183 21.37 -7.75 3.11
C HIS A 183 21.16 -7.19 4.51
N ARG A 184 20.06 -7.61 5.16
CA ARG A 184 19.77 -7.39 6.57
C ARG A 184 19.88 -8.73 7.28
N SER A 185 20.54 -8.77 8.44
CA SER A 185 20.74 -10.03 9.17
C SER A 185 19.44 -10.48 9.86
N ALA A 186 19.31 -11.77 10.10
CA ALA A 186 18.15 -12.31 10.81
C ALA A 186 18.11 -11.80 12.26
N GLU A 187 19.27 -11.62 12.89
CA GLU A 187 19.44 -11.12 14.25
C GLU A 187 19.02 -9.65 14.39
N ASP A 188 19.09 -8.85 13.33
CA ASP A 188 18.63 -7.45 13.34
C ASP A 188 17.13 -7.31 13.04
N ILE A 189 16.53 -8.33 12.42
CA ILE A 189 15.08 -8.38 12.16
C ILE A 189 14.30 -8.84 13.39
N ALA A 190 14.85 -9.79 14.16
CA ALA A 190 14.23 -10.43 15.31
C ALA A 190 14.22 -9.53 16.56
#